data_AF-A0A7V8NQF2-F1
#
_entry.id   AF-A0A7V8NQF2-F1
#
_cell.length_a   1.000
_cell.length_b   1.000
_cell.length_c   1.000
_cell.angle_alpha   90.00
_cell.angle_beta   90.00
_cell.angle_gamma   90.00
#
_symmetry.space_group_name_H-M   'P 1'
#
loop_
_entity.id
_entity.type
_entity.pdbx_description
1 polymer ?
#
loop_
_entity_poly.entity_id
_entity_poly.type
_entity_poly.pdbx_seq_one_letter_code
_entity_poly.pdbx_strand_id
1 'polypeptide(L)' 'RVVNPIFGVGKPVGGLDGHWGQVGNQLVGVLVSWGFALVGTIVLLKIVDLLTGLRVPEDHEQEGLDITQHGEEAYNLES' A
#
# COMPACT_ATOMS: atom_id res chain seq x y z
N ARG A 1 12.41 -11.07 -31.44
CA ARG A 1 11.94 -12.43 -31.10
C ARG A 1 11.79 -12.46 -29.60
N VAL A 2 10.62 -12.80 -29.06
CA VAL A 2 10.43 -12.88 -27.61
C VAL A 2 11.27 -14.04 -27.06
N VAL A 3 12.00 -13.81 -25.98
CA VAL A 3 12.84 -14.82 -25.32
C VAL A 3 12.24 -15.11 -23.96
N ASN A 4 11.89 -16.37 -23.71
CA ASN A 4 11.52 -16.78 -22.37
C ASN A 4 12.82 -16.99 -21.57
N PRO A 5 13.06 -16.26 -20.47
CA PRO A 5 14.31 -16.38 -19.72
C PRO A 5 14.47 -17.74 -19.03
N ILE A 6 13.38 -18.47 -18.81
CA ILE A 6 13.39 -19.79 -18.16
C ILE A 6 13.43 -20.91 -19.21
N PHE A 7 12.66 -20.79 -20.29
CA PHE A 7 12.46 -21.87 -21.28
C PHE A 7 13.20 -21.67 -22.61
N GLY A 8 13.83 -20.51 -22.83
CA GLY A 8 14.63 -20.21 -24.01
C GLY A 8 13.89 -19.48 -25.14
N VAL A 9 14.59 -19.32 -26.26
CA VAL A 9 14.17 -18.52 -27.42
C VAL A 9 12.99 -19.18 -28.15
N GLY A 10 11.93 -18.42 -28.44
CA GLY A 10 10.78 -18.89 -29.21
C GLY A 10 9.78 -19.73 -28.43
N LYS A 11 9.91 -19.81 -27.09
CA LYS A 11 8.90 -20.42 -26.21
C LYS A 11 7.88 -19.37 -25.73
N PRO A 12 6.61 -19.77 -25.51
CA PRO A 12 5.58 -18.91 -24.94
C PRO A 12 6.01 -18.22 -23.63
N VAL A 13 5.83 -16.90 -23.51
CA VAL A 13 6.22 -16.14 -22.29
C VAL A 13 5.05 -15.75 -21.40
N GLY A 14 3.86 -15.54 -21.97
CA GLY A 14 2.66 -15.18 -21.23
C GLY A 14 1.43 -15.95 -21.68
N GLY A 15 0.29 -15.68 -21.02
CA GLY A 15 -0.99 -16.33 -21.33
C GLY A 15 -1.40 -16.15 -22.80
N LEU A 16 -1.21 -14.95 -23.35
CA LEU A 16 -1.53 -14.65 -24.75
C LEU A 16 -0.67 -15.43 -25.77
N ASP A 17 0.50 -15.90 -25.37
CA ASP A 17 1.36 -16.74 -26.22
C ASP A 17 1.08 -18.24 -26.05
N GLY A 18 0.08 -18.61 -25.25
CA GLY A 18 -0.28 -19.99 -24.92
C GLY A 18 0.28 -20.51 -23.58
N HIS A 19 0.98 -19.67 -22.80
CA HIS A 19 1.50 -20.03 -21.47
C HIS A 19 0.59 -19.57 -20.33
N TRP A 20 -0.62 -20.13 -20.23
CA TRP A 20 -1.60 -19.71 -19.22
C TRP A 20 -1.14 -19.96 -17.77
N GLY A 21 -0.26 -20.95 -17.54
CA GLY A 21 0.36 -21.17 -16.22
C GLY A 21 1.11 -19.94 -15.68
N GLN A 22 1.62 -19.07 -16.55
CA GLN A 22 2.30 -17.84 -16.15
C GLN A 22 1.36 -16.89 -15.40
N VAL A 23 0.07 -16.86 -15.73
CA VAL A 23 -0.92 -16.00 -15.04
C VAL A 23 -1.04 -16.43 -13.57
N GLY A 24 -1.04 -17.73 -13.29
CA GLY A 24 -1.04 -18.27 -11.92
C GLY A 24 0.19 -17.82 -11.12
N ASN A 25 1.39 -17.89 -11.73
CA ASN A 25 2.62 -17.44 -11.09
C ASN A 25 2.58 -15.94 -10.76
N GLN A 26 2.03 -15.11 -11.66
CA GLN A 26 1.87 -13.67 -11.40
C GLN A 26 0.86 -13.40 -10.29
N LEU A 27 -0.25 -14.14 -10.24
CA LEU A 27 -1.22 -14.03 -9.13
C LEU A 27 -0.58 -14.34 -7.78
N VAL A 28 0.26 -15.38 -7.69
CA VAL A 28 1.00 -15.67 -6.46
C VAL A 28 1.91 -14.50 -6.08
N GLY A 29 2.62 -13.90 -7.04
CA GLY A 29 3.45 -12.72 -6.81
C GLY A 29 2.66 -11.52 -6.26
N VAL A 30 1.47 -11.26 -6.82
CA VAL A 30 0.56 -10.21 -6.34
C VAL A 30 0.11 -10.49 -4.90
N LEU A 31 -0.33 -11.72 -4.62
CA LEU A 31 -0.79 -12.11 -3.28
C LEU A 31 0.33 -12.02 -2.23
N VAL A 32 1.55 -12.42 -2.57
CA VAL A 32 2.71 -12.29 -1.68
C VAL A 32 3.01 -10.81 -1.40
N SER A 33 2.97 -9.97 -2.44
CA SER A 33 3.22 -8.52 -2.30
C SER A 33 2.16 -7.85 -1.41
N TRP A 34 0.88 -8.19 -1.62
CA TRP A 34 -0.22 -7.73 -0.77
C TRP A 34 -0.09 -8.21 0.66
N GLY A 35 0.20 -9.49 0.87
CA GLY A 35 0.39 -10.07 2.20
C GLY A 35 1.53 -9.36 2.94
N PHE A 36 2.67 -9.16 2.28
CA PHE A 36 3.81 -8.45 2.85
C PHE A 36 3.45 -7.00 3.21
N ALA A 37 2.86 -6.25 2.27
CA ALA A 37 2.51 -4.84 2.50
C ALA A 37 1.48 -4.69 3.62
N LEU A 38 0.42 -5.51 3.63
CA LEU A 38 -0.65 -5.43 4.61
C LEU A 38 -0.15 -5.82 6.00
N VAL A 39 0.51 -6.97 6.14
CA VAL A 39 1.03 -7.44 7.43
C VAL A 39 2.12 -6.50 7.95
N GLY A 40 3.07 -6.12 7.09
CA GLY A 40 4.14 -5.20 7.45
C GLY A 40 3.59 -3.85 7.92
N THR A 41 2.63 -3.28 7.19
CA THR A 41 2.00 -2.00 7.57
C THR A 41 1.27 -2.12 8.90
N ILE A 42 0.45 -3.16 9.12
CA ILE A 42 -0.26 -3.34 10.39
C ILE A 42 0.72 -3.44 11.56
N VAL A 43 1.79 -4.21 11.41
CA VAL A 43 2.83 -4.37 12.45
C VAL A 43 3.48 -3.02 12.78
N LEU A 44 3.86 -2.25 11.75
CA LEU A 44 4.47 -0.93 11.93
C LEU A 44 3.50 0.06 12.59
N LEU A 45 2.25 0.13 12.11
CA LEU A 45 1.23 1.00 12.69
C LEU A 45 0.98 0.64 14.16
N LYS A 46 0.95 -0.65 14.52
CA LYS A 46 0.79 -1.09 15.90
C LYS A 46 1.99 -0.74 16.77
N ILE A 47 3.22 -0.88 16.26
CA ILE A 47 4.41 -0.46 17.00
C ILE A 47 4.38 1.05 17.26
N VAL A 48 4.08 1.86 16.23
CA VAL A 48 3.99 3.32 16.38
C VAL A 48 2.89 3.71 17.37
N ASP A 49 1.71 3.10 17.26
CA ASP A 49 0.58 3.36 18.16
C ASP A 49 0.93 3.08 19.63
N LEU A 50 1.68 2.00 19.89
CA LEU A 50 2.12 1.65 21.25
C LEU A 50 3.22 2.58 21.79
N LEU A 51 4.06 3.15 20.92
CA LEU A 51 5.21 3.96 21.33
C LEU A 51 4.88 5.45 21.46
N THR A 52 4.12 6.01 20.51
CA THR A 52 3.84 7.45 20.44
C THR A 52 2.35 7.78 20.49
N GLY A 53 1.48 6.80 20.27
CA GLY A 53 0.08 7.04 19.90
C GLY A 53 -0.01 7.45 18.43
N LEU A 54 -0.85 6.75 17.65
CA LEU A 54 -1.00 7.01 16.21
C LEU A 54 -2.14 8.02 15.91
N ARG A 55 -3.20 8.04 16.73
CA ARG A 55 -4.38 8.89 16.55
C ARG A 55 -4.43 9.96 17.64
N VAL A 56 -4.84 11.17 17.28
CA VAL A 56 -5.10 12.26 18.22
C VAL A 56 -6.33 11.95 19.11
N PRO A 57 -6.46 12.59 20.28
CA PRO A 57 -7.68 12.53 21.09
C PRO A 57 -8.95 12.94 20.31
N GLU A 58 -10.10 12.40 20.71
CA GLU A 58 -11.38 12.59 19.99
C GLU A 58 -11.85 14.06 20.00
N ASP A 59 -11.60 14.78 21.10
CA ASP A 59 -11.85 16.21 21.24
C ASP A 59 -11.00 17.03 20.25
N HIS A 60 -9.72 16.68 20.09
CA HIS A 60 -8.86 17.34 19.11
C HIS A 60 -9.27 17.03 17.66
N GLU A 61 -9.77 15.82 17.39
CA GLU A 61 -10.31 15.46 16.07
C GLU A 61 -11.60 16.22 15.75
N GLN A 62 -12.45 16.48 16.76
CA GLN A 62 -13.67 17.28 16.62
C GLN A 62 -13.39 18.77 16.42
N GLU A 63 -12.41 19.33 17.14
CA GLU A 63 -11.99 20.73 17.00
C GLU A 63 -11.26 20.99 15.67
N GLY A 64 -10.51 20.00 15.17
CA GLY A 64 -9.82 20.04 13.90
C GLY A 64 -8.30 20.01 14.06
N LEU A 65 -7.61 19.28 13.17
CA LEU A 65 -6.15 19.08 13.28
C LEU A 65 -5.37 20.36 12.96
N ASP A 66 -5.89 21.21 12.08
CA ASP A 66 -5.25 22.49 11.76
C ASP A 66 -5.19 23.39 13.01
N ILE A 67 -6.28 23.44 13.79
CA ILE A 67 -6.32 24.20 15.05
C ILE A 67 -5.48 23.51 16.12
N THR A 68 -5.70 22.22 16.37
CA THR A 68 -5.11 21.53 17.53
C THR A 68 -3.65 21.11 17.35
N GLN A 69 -3.18 20.85 16.13
CA GLN A 69 -1.80 20.44 15.83
C GLN A 69 -0.96 21.54 15.20
N HIS A 70 -1.57 22.46 14.46
CA HIS A 70 -0.86 23.51 13.73
C HIS A 70 -1.15 24.93 14.26
N GLY A 71 -2.20 25.14 15.06
CA GLY A 71 -2.59 26.46 15.58
C GLY A 71 -3.12 27.40 14.51
N GLU A 72 -3.61 26.86 13.38
CA GLU A 72 -4.02 27.60 12.20
C GLU A 72 -5.50 27.35 11.91
N GLU A 73 -6.21 28.40 11.44
CA GLU A 73 -7.53 28.24 10.83
C GLU A 73 -7.37 28.24 9.30
N ALA A 74 -7.84 27.18 8.64
CA ALA A 74 -7.75 27.04 7.18
C ALA A 74 -8.50 28.15 6.41
N TYR A 75 -9.57 28.69 6.99
CA TYR A 75 -10.41 29.73 6.39
C TYR A 75 -10.82 30.79 7.41
N ASN A 76 -10.35 32.02 7.22
CA ASN A 76 -10.87 33.20 7.92
C ASN A 76 -12.00 33.82 7.08
N LEU A 77 -13.26 33.46 7.37
CA LEU A 77 -14.43 33.97 6.63
C LEU A 77 -14.79 35.42 6.99
N GLU A 78 -14.10 36.02 7.95
CA GLU A 78 -14.33 37.38 8.45
C GLU A 78 -13.27 38.40 8.00
N SER A 79 -12.31 38.03 7.14
CA SER A 79 -11.30 38.94 6.58
C SER A 79 -11.75 39.68 5.32
#